data_AF-A0A443RYF8-F1
#
_entry.id   AF-A0A443RYF8-F1
#
_cell.length_a   1.000
_cell.length_b   1.000
_cell.length_c   1.000
_cell.angle_alpha   90.00
_cell.angle_beta   90.00
_cell.angle_gamma   90.00
#
_symmetry.space_group_name_H-M   'P 1'
#
loop_
_entity.id
_entity.type
_entity.pdbx_description
1 polymer ?
#
loop_
_entity_poly.entity_id
_entity_poly.type
_entity_poly.pdbx_seq_one_letter_code
_entity_poly.pdbx_strand_id
1 'polypeptide(L)'
;STLVSIRSQRENEFVKSLLSGIYGFWLSAYRVHRGQKYFKWIDNSDMSYTHWLKNEPDDVNFAGQICVLIKTHGAWIDVDCDLKQPQLCEKSLNTKAHIEHHDFSPQINELKNSLSKLVEQKFSLATQSIQHLANRIDSLEIIYNNKLEEKVTHFDKKIYEGNKAIDKLAKTTVQIADSLYDLKYGVQDTVNNLIDNITKAAKKWKGNNKVKFDSSVEFPGDLVNLKELKNDNMLSYDCHFYNKSNIEKCYIIVKEKLSFLDAQNSCEMNKASLLSITTDEENDYITSKISSDDSFWTGGMR
;
A
#
# COMPACT_ATOMS: atom_id res chain seq x y z
N SER A 1 -47.46 38.95 -29.27
CA SER A 1 -47.92 37.73 -29.96
C SER A 1 -47.92 38.07 -31.44
N THR A 2 -47.29 37.24 -32.28
CA THR A 2 -47.09 37.41 -33.72
C THR A 2 -47.55 36.14 -34.45
N LEU A 3 -47.67 36.14 -35.77
CA LEU A 3 -47.80 34.88 -36.53
C LEU A 3 -46.53 34.03 -36.33
N VAL A 4 -46.66 32.70 -36.41
CA VAL A 4 -45.55 31.78 -36.16
C VAL A 4 -44.41 31.94 -37.17
N SER A 5 -43.19 32.12 -36.67
CA SER A 5 -41.96 31.99 -37.44
C SER A 5 -41.35 30.60 -37.22
N ILE A 6 -40.68 30.04 -38.23
CA ILE A 6 -40.04 28.72 -38.12
C ILE A 6 -38.55 28.86 -38.41
N ARG A 7 -37.74 28.73 -37.37
CA ARG A 7 -36.28 28.96 -37.39
C ARG A 7 -35.47 27.68 -37.45
N SER A 8 -36.10 26.52 -37.29
CA SER A 8 -35.42 25.23 -37.29
C SER A 8 -36.32 24.09 -37.78
N GLN A 9 -35.68 22.99 -38.16
CA GLN A 9 -36.39 21.74 -38.49
C GLN A 9 -37.24 21.24 -37.32
N ARG A 10 -36.78 21.39 -36.08
CA ARG A 10 -37.52 20.97 -34.88
C ARG A 10 -38.81 21.77 -34.72
N GLU A 11 -38.75 23.08 -34.90
CA GLU A 11 -39.94 23.94 -34.90
C GLU A 11 -40.89 23.57 -36.04
N ASN A 12 -40.36 23.25 -37.23
CA ASN A 12 -41.19 22.83 -38.36
C ASN A 12 -41.97 21.54 -38.08
N GLU A 13 -41.32 20.53 -37.52
CA GLU A 13 -42.00 19.28 -37.12
C GLU A 13 -42.99 19.50 -35.97
N PHE A 14 -42.67 20.40 -35.04
CA PHE A 14 -43.61 20.78 -33.97
C PHE A 14 -44.87 21.43 -34.54
N VAL A 15 -44.73 22.46 -35.38
CA VAL A 15 -45.89 23.13 -36.02
C VAL A 15 -46.68 22.14 -36.87
N LYS A 16 -46.00 21.27 -37.61
CA LYS A 16 -46.63 20.19 -38.38
C LYS A 16 -47.47 19.25 -37.50
N SER A 17 -47.01 18.90 -36.30
CA SER A 17 -47.78 18.05 -35.37
C SER A 17 -49.12 18.67 -34.95
N LEU A 18 -49.21 20.02 -34.96
CA LEU A 18 -50.43 20.76 -34.64
C LEU A 18 -51.44 20.81 -35.80
N LEU A 19 -51.07 20.40 -37.01
CA LEU A 19 -51.93 20.43 -38.20
C LEU A 19 -52.90 19.24 -38.31
N SER A 20 -53.12 18.49 -37.23
CA SER A 20 -53.99 17.31 -37.23
C SER A 20 -55.43 17.66 -37.63
N GLY A 21 -55.80 17.37 -38.89
CA GLY A 21 -57.10 17.70 -39.48
C GLY A 21 -57.24 19.13 -40.04
N ILE A 22 -56.16 19.92 -40.04
CA ILE A 22 -56.14 21.31 -40.53
C ILE A 22 -55.33 21.39 -41.83
N TYR A 23 -55.88 22.05 -42.85
CA TYR A 23 -55.25 22.14 -44.18
C TYR A 23 -53.87 22.82 -44.18
N GLY A 24 -53.70 23.83 -43.33
CA GLY A 24 -52.45 24.56 -43.17
C GLY A 24 -52.58 25.72 -42.19
N PHE A 25 -51.44 26.30 -41.80
CA PHE A 25 -51.38 27.53 -41.02
C PHE A 25 -50.64 28.62 -41.78
N TRP A 26 -51.10 29.87 -41.61
CA TRP A 26 -50.30 31.03 -41.98
C TRP A 26 -49.00 31.07 -41.19
N LEU A 27 -47.88 31.23 -41.90
CA LEU A 27 -46.60 31.57 -41.33
C LEU A 27 -46.39 33.09 -41.37
N SER A 28 -45.52 33.60 -40.51
CA SER A 28 -45.17 35.02 -40.52
C SER A 28 -44.19 35.42 -41.64
N ALA A 29 -44.02 34.60 -42.66
CA ALA A 29 -43.14 34.92 -43.78
C ALA A 29 -43.91 35.63 -44.90
N TYR A 30 -43.26 36.63 -45.50
CA TYR A 30 -43.77 37.38 -46.64
C TYR A 30 -42.66 37.59 -47.68
N ARG A 31 -43.06 37.72 -48.95
CA ARG A 31 -42.13 38.02 -50.04
C ARG A 31 -41.74 39.50 -50.01
N VAL A 32 -40.43 39.78 -50.00
CA VAL A 32 -39.92 41.18 -49.90
C VAL A 32 -40.04 41.92 -51.24
N HIS A 33 -39.75 41.24 -52.35
CA HIS A 33 -39.80 41.82 -53.69
C HIS A 33 -40.55 40.90 -54.66
N ARG A 34 -41.46 41.48 -55.46
CA ARG A 34 -42.20 40.75 -56.51
C ARG A 34 -41.24 40.11 -57.51
N GLY A 35 -41.53 38.89 -57.99
CA GLY A 35 -40.68 38.18 -58.94
C GLY A 35 -39.41 37.56 -58.35
N GLN A 36 -39.10 37.78 -57.07
CA GLN A 36 -37.88 37.28 -56.43
C GLN A 36 -38.17 36.22 -55.39
N LYS A 37 -37.38 35.16 -55.34
CA LYS A 37 -37.44 34.12 -54.28
C LYS A 37 -36.82 34.60 -52.95
N TYR A 38 -37.08 35.85 -52.57
CA TYR A 38 -36.55 36.48 -51.36
C TYR A 38 -37.67 36.81 -50.37
N PHE A 39 -37.57 36.23 -49.18
CA PHE A 39 -38.60 36.25 -48.14
C PHE A 39 -38.00 36.65 -46.80
N LYS A 40 -38.81 37.30 -45.97
CA LYS A 40 -38.49 37.66 -44.59
C LYS A 40 -39.64 37.29 -43.66
N TRP A 41 -39.32 37.15 -42.38
CA TRP A 41 -40.32 37.10 -41.33
C TRP A 41 -40.88 38.51 -41.06
N ILE A 42 -42.11 38.63 -40.57
CA ILE A 42 -42.76 39.93 -40.25
C ILE A 42 -42.00 40.76 -39.20
N ASP A 43 -41.12 40.11 -38.42
CA ASP A 43 -40.22 40.78 -37.47
C ASP A 43 -38.95 41.35 -38.15
N ASN A 44 -38.91 41.37 -39.49
CA ASN A 44 -37.82 41.81 -40.36
C ASN A 44 -36.55 40.96 -40.34
N SER A 45 -36.55 39.83 -39.63
CA SER A 45 -35.40 38.92 -39.63
C SER A 45 -35.35 38.08 -40.90
N ASP A 46 -34.12 37.72 -41.30
CA ASP A 46 -33.88 36.86 -42.46
C ASP A 46 -34.27 35.40 -42.17
N MET A 47 -34.61 34.66 -43.24
CA MET A 47 -34.94 33.24 -43.14
C MET A 47 -33.67 32.39 -43.13
N SER A 48 -33.24 31.99 -41.94
CA SER A 48 -32.12 31.03 -41.76
C SER A 48 -32.52 29.58 -42.03
N TYR A 49 -33.81 29.28 -42.02
CA TYR A 49 -34.39 27.96 -42.27
C TYR A 49 -35.56 28.10 -43.24
N THR A 50 -35.64 27.19 -44.21
CA THR A 50 -36.77 27.10 -45.14
C THR A 50 -37.17 25.65 -45.39
N HIS A 51 -38.45 25.42 -45.66
CA HIS A 51 -38.97 24.08 -45.99
C HIS A 51 -39.99 24.14 -47.13
N TRP A 52 -39.62 24.81 -48.21
CA TRP A 52 -40.47 24.96 -49.40
C TRP A 52 -40.86 23.59 -49.99
N LEU A 53 -42.11 23.47 -50.45
CA LEU A 53 -42.55 22.33 -51.23
C LEU A 53 -41.79 22.30 -52.57
N LYS A 54 -41.67 21.11 -53.16
CA LYS A 54 -41.00 20.97 -54.46
C LYS A 54 -41.64 21.91 -55.49
N ASN A 55 -40.79 22.68 -56.18
CA ASN A 55 -41.12 23.72 -57.15
C ASN A 55 -41.60 25.06 -56.57
N GLU A 56 -41.75 25.18 -55.25
CA GLU A 56 -42.01 26.45 -54.56
C GLU A 56 -40.70 27.20 -54.24
N PRO A 57 -40.78 28.51 -53.94
CA PRO A 57 -41.91 29.38 -54.22
C PRO A 57 -42.04 29.61 -55.74
N ASP A 58 -43.26 29.53 -56.28
CA ASP A 58 -43.56 29.55 -57.72
C ASP A 58 -44.20 30.85 -58.23
N ASP A 59 -44.51 31.80 -57.32
CA ASP A 59 -45.03 33.14 -57.66
C ASP A 59 -46.36 33.10 -58.43
N VAL A 60 -47.33 32.32 -57.92
CA VAL A 60 -48.68 32.27 -58.50
C VAL A 60 -49.30 33.68 -58.47
N ASN A 61 -49.36 34.30 -59.65
CA ASN A 61 -50.14 35.50 -60.02
C ASN A 61 -49.44 36.86 -60.15
N PHE A 62 -48.11 37.04 -60.03
CA PHE A 62 -47.33 38.28 -60.36
C PHE A 62 -47.85 39.66 -59.86
N ALA A 63 -49.03 39.74 -59.22
CA ALA A 63 -49.84 40.95 -59.05
C ALA A 63 -50.25 41.18 -57.58
N GLY A 64 -50.14 40.16 -56.73
CA GLY A 64 -50.57 40.19 -55.32
C GLY A 64 -49.45 40.38 -54.29
N GLN A 65 -49.85 40.51 -53.02
CA GLN A 65 -48.96 40.27 -51.88
C GLN A 65 -48.87 38.75 -51.67
N ILE A 66 -47.67 38.25 -51.41
CA ILE A 66 -47.41 36.82 -51.32
C ILE A 66 -47.05 36.45 -49.88
N CYS A 67 -47.91 35.65 -49.28
CA CYS A 67 -47.82 35.14 -47.92
C CYS A 67 -47.47 33.65 -47.94
N VAL A 68 -46.92 33.14 -46.84
CA VAL A 68 -46.45 31.75 -46.77
C VAL A 68 -47.36 30.89 -45.91
N LEU A 69 -47.72 29.72 -46.42
CA LEU A 69 -48.57 28.74 -45.74
C LEU A 69 -47.79 27.43 -45.52
N ILE A 70 -47.83 26.88 -44.30
CA ILE A 70 -47.38 25.50 -44.03
C ILE A 70 -48.52 24.51 -44.25
N LYS A 71 -48.24 23.40 -44.94
CA LYS A 71 -49.19 22.32 -45.25
C LYS A 71 -49.10 21.17 -44.26
N THR A 72 -50.08 20.28 -44.27
CA THR A 72 -50.15 19.08 -43.39
C THR A 72 -48.89 18.20 -43.41
N HIS A 73 -48.18 18.14 -44.54
CA HIS A 73 -46.91 17.39 -44.65
C HIS A 73 -45.68 18.17 -44.14
N GLY A 74 -45.85 19.41 -43.70
CA GLY A 74 -44.82 20.27 -43.12
C GLY A 74 -44.07 21.15 -44.11
N ALA A 75 -44.39 21.10 -45.42
CA ALA A 75 -43.76 21.93 -46.43
C ALA A 75 -44.56 23.20 -46.75
N TRP A 76 -43.85 24.22 -47.21
CA TRP A 76 -44.35 25.58 -47.35
C TRP A 76 -44.67 25.90 -48.79
N ILE A 77 -45.75 26.62 -49.01
CA ILE A 77 -46.16 27.15 -50.31
C ILE A 77 -46.32 28.66 -50.17
N ASP A 78 -46.09 29.40 -51.25
CA ASP A 78 -46.43 30.81 -51.30
C ASP A 78 -47.78 31.01 -52.00
N VAL A 79 -48.64 31.83 -51.41
CA VAL A 79 -50.03 31.98 -51.86
C VAL A 79 -50.50 33.43 -51.68
N ASP A 80 -51.61 33.75 -52.34
CA ASP A 80 -52.28 35.03 -52.19
C ASP A 80 -52.69 35.25 -50.72
N CYS A 81 -52.22 36.36 -50.14
CA CYS A 81 -52.51 36.76 -48.77
C CYS A 81 -54.02 36.92 -48.47
N ASP A 82 -54.86 37.10 -49.49
CA ASP A 82 -56.32 37.26 -49.31
C ASP A 82 -57.06 35.94 -49.03
N LEU A 83 -56.39 34.79 -49.23
CA LEU A 83 -56.94 33.47 -48.90
C LEU A 83 -57.35 33.38 -47.41
N LYS A 84 -58.44 32.66 -47.15
CA LYS A 84 -58.90 32.40 -45.77
C LYS A 84 -58.30 31.09 -45.29
N GLN A 85 -57.30 31.18 -44.43
CA GLN A 85 -56.64 30.03 -43.80
C GLN A 85 -56.52 30.21 -42.28
N PRO A 86 -56.46 29.11 -41.51
CA PRO A 86 -56.17 29.14 -40.09
C PRO A 86 -54.82 29.80 -39.78
N GLN A 87 -54.70 30.37 -38.59
CA GLN A 87 -53.48 31.02 -38.11
C GLN A 87 -52.98 30.37 -36.83
N LEU A 88 -51.66 30.29 -36.70
CA LEU A 88 -50.98 29.91 -35.46
C LEU A 88 -50.17 31.11 -34.97
N CYS A 89 -50.47 31.58 -33.76
CA CYS A 89 -49.79 32.71 -33.16
C CYS A 89 -48.67 32.23 -32.23
N GLU A 90 -47.49 32.84 -32.33
CA GLU A 90 -46.39 32.69 -31.38
C GLU A 90 -46.40 33.84 -30.37
N LYS A 91 -46.13 33.54 -29.10
CA LYS A 91 -45.92 34.55 -28.05
C LYS A 91 -44.56 34.30 -27.43
N SER A 92 -43.64 35.26 -27.60
CA SER A 92 -42.40 35.26 -26.83
C SER A 92 -42.72 35.35 -25.34
N LEU A 93 -42.24 34.37 -24.57
CA LEU A 93 -42.28 34.42 -23.11
C LEU A 93 -41.14 35.28 -22.53
N ASN A 94 -40.27 35.82 -23.39
CA ASN A 94 -39.22 36.79 -23.03
C ASN A 94 -39.74 38.24 -23.01
N THR A 95 -40.93 38.44 -22.44
CA THR A 95 -41.30 39.77 -21.96
C THR A 95 -40.67 39.98 -20.60
N LYS A 96 -39.73 40.93 -20.49
CA LYS A 96 -39.49 41.70 -19.26
C LYS A 96 -40.78 42.44 -18.89
N ALA A 97 -41.82 41.70 -18.52
CA ALA A 97 -42.91 42.23 -17.72
C ALA A 97 -42.41 42.31 -16.28
N HIS A 98 -42.77 43.35 -15.54
CA HIS A 98 -42.59 43.44 -14.10
C HIS A 98 -43.20 42.20 -13.42
N ILE A 99 -42.39 41.15 -13.28
CA ILE A 99 -42.57 40.13 -12.26
C ILE A 99 -41.89 40.76 -11.06
N GLU A 100 -42.64 41.04 -9.98
CA GLU A 100 -42.00 41.06 -8.67
C GLU A 100 -41.34 39.68 -8.54
N HIS A 101 -40.03 39.64 -8.76
CA HIS A 101 -39.24 38.47 -8.45
C HIS A 101 -39.45 38.27 -6.95
N HIS A 102 -40.30 37.31 -6.58
CA HIS A 102 -40.32 36.83 -5.20
C HIS A 102 -38.93 36.23 -4.99
N ASP A 103 -38.07 37.01 -4.36
CA ASP A 103 -36.71 36.61 -4.07
C ASP A 103 -36.78 35.44 -3.10
N PHE A 104 -36.53 34.23 -3.59
CA PHE A 104 -36.48 33.01 -2.77
C PHE A 104 -35.11 32.85 -2.08
N SER A 105 -34.17 33.77 -2.31
CA SER A 105 -32.85 33.72 -1.68
C SER A 105 -32.91 33.66 -0.16
N PRO A 106 -33.81 34.38 0.55
CA PRO A 106 -33.93 34.28 2.01
C PRO A 106 -34.32 32.87 2.47
N GLN A 107 -35.35 32.26 1.86
CA GLN A 107 -35.78 30.91 2.22
C GLN A 107 -34.73 29.85 1.85
N ILE A 108 -34.06 30.02 0.70
CA ILE A 108 -32.97 29.12 0.29
C ILE A 108 -31.78 29.23 1.24
N ASN A 109 -31.44 30.44 1.69
CA ASN A 109 -30.34 30.66 2.64
C ASN A 109 -30.68 30.11 4.03
N GLU A 110 -31.92 30.28 4.48
CA GLU A 110 -32.41 29.69 5.74
C GLU A 110 -32.38 28.15 5.69
N LEU A 111 -32.82 27.55 4.58
CA LEU A 111 -32.76 26.11 4.35
C LEU A 111 -31.31 25.61 4.33
N LYS A 112 -30.41 26.30 3.62
CA LYS A 112 -28.97 25.98 3.57
C LYS A 112 -28.33 26.03 4.95
N ASN A 113 -28.64 27.05 5.74
CA ASN A 113 -28.11 27.20 7.10
C ASN A 113 -28.63 26.10 8.02
N SER A 114 -29.92 25.78 7.92
CA SER A 114 -30.55 24.69 8.69
C SER A 114 -29.96 23.33 8.33
N LEU A 115 -29.75 23.08 7.04
CA LEU A 115 -29.09 21.86 6.56
C LEU A 115 -27.63 21.79 7.01
N SER A 116 -26.87 22.88 6.91
CA SER A 116 -25.48 22.94 7.35
C SER A 116 -25.35 22.63 8.85
N LYS A 117 -26.22 23.23 9.68
CA LYS A 117 -26.26 22.95 11.12
C LYS A 117 -26.59 21.50 11.43
N LEU A 118 -27.52 20.89 10.69
CA LEU A 118 -27.87 19.48 10.87
C LEU A 118 -26.71 18.56 10.46
N VAL A 119 -26.02 18.87 9.37
CA VAL A 119 -24.83 18.14 8.93
C VAL A 119 -23.72 18.24 9.98
N GLU A 120 -23.41 19.44 10.48
CA GLU A 120 -22.43 19.66 11.54
C GLU A 120 -22.77 18.90 12.82
N GLN A 121 -24.05 18.90 13.22
CA GLN A 121 -24.50 18.18 14.40
C GLN A 121 -24.33 16.67 14.25
N LYS A 122 -24.72 16.10 13.10
CA LYS A 122 -24.57 14.66 12.83
C LYS A 122 -23.10 14.26 12.73
N PHE A 123 -22.28 15.09 12.08
CA PHE A 123 -20.84 14.87 11.96
C PHE A 123 -20.14 14.94 13.32
N SER A 124 -20.54 15.89 14.18
CA SER A 124 -20.03 16.03 15.54
C SER A 124 -20.36 14.81 16.40
N LEU A 125 -21.61 14.31 16.36
CA LEU A 125 -22.02 13.09 17.06
C LEU A 125 -21.25 11.85 16.59
N ALA A 126 -21.07 11.71 15.27
CA ALA A 126 -20.27 10.62 14.71
C ALA A 126 -18.81 10.70 15.16
N THR A 127 -18.22 11.90 15.15
CA THR A 127 -16.84 12.14 15.59
C THR A 127 -16.65 11.79 17.06
N GLN A 128 -17.59 12.20 17.94
CA GLN A 128 -17.56 11.84 19.36
C GLN A 128 -17.64 10.34 19.58
N SER A 129 -18.48 9.64 18.80
CA SER A 129 -18.62 8.18 18.89
C SER A 129 -17.34 7.47 18.46
N ILE A 130 -16.72 7.93 17.36
CA ILE A 130 -15.44 7.41 16.86
C ILE A 130 -14.33 7.67 17.90
N GLN A 131 -14.26 8.87 18.48
CA GLN A 131 -13.26 9.19 19.49
C GLN A 131 -13.40 8.31 20.74
N HIS A 132 -14.64 8.05 21.18
CA HIS A 132 -14.88 7.14 22.30
C HIS A 132 -14.42 5.71 21.99
N LEU A 133 -14.61 5.24 20.76
CA LEU A 133 -14.11 3.93 20.34
C LEU A 133 -12.58 3.88 20.27
N ALA A 134 -11.93 4.92 19.76
CA ALA A 134 -10.47 5.04 19.72
C ALA A 134 -9.88 4.94 21.14
N ASN A 135 -10.41 5.71 22.10
CA ASN A 135 -9.95 5.65 23.48
C ASN A 135 -10.11 4.25 24.12
N ARG A 136 -11.14 3.48 23.71
CA ARG A 136 -11.34 2.11 24.19
C ARG A 136 -10.33 1.14 23.59
N ILE A 137 -9.95 1.34 22.32
CA ILE A 137 -8.89 0.55 21.66
C ILE A 137 -7.56 0.79 22.35
N ASP A 138 -7.18 2.06 22.57
CA ASP A 138 -5.92 2.42 23.25
C ASP A 138 -5.85 1.79 24.66
N SER A 139 -6.96 1.84 25.40
CA SER A 139 -7.05 1.20 26.73
C SER A 139 -6.86 -0.32 26.66
N LEU A 140 -7.40 -0.99 25.64
CA LEU A 140 -7.25 -2.43 25.46
C LEU A 140 -5.83 -2.80 25.06
N GLU A 141 -5.18 -1.99 24.24
CA GLU A 141 -3.78 -2.17 23.84
C GLU A 141 -2.86 -2.13 25.06
N ILE A 142 -3.03 -1.14 25.95
CA ILE A 142 -2.28 -1.05 27.20
C ILE A 142 -2.48 -2.31 28.07
N ILE A 143 -3.73 -2.77 28.23
CA ILE A 143 -4.04 -3.96 29.04
C ILE A 143 -3.38 -5.21 28.43
N TYR A 144 -3.45 -5.36 27.12
CA TYR A 144 -2.86 -6.50 26.41
C TYR A 144 -1.34 -6.51 26.55
N ASN A 145 -0.69 -5.36 26.32
CA ASN A 145 0.76 -5.22 26.40
C ASN A 145 1.27 -5.50 27.82
N ASN A 146 0.62 -4.95 28.86
CA ASN A 146 1.00 -5.24 30.26
C ASN A 146 0.92 -6.73 30.59
N LYS A 147 -0.12 -7.43 30.10
CA LYS A 147 -0.28 -8.87 30.33
C LYS A 147 0.74 -9.70 29.56
N LEU A 148 1.16 -9.23 28.39
CA LEU A 148 2.22 -9.85 27.61
C LEU A 148 3.58 -9.67 28.31
N GLU A 149 3.89 -8.47 28.78
CA GLU A 149 5.11 -8.16 29.53
C GLU A 149 5.24 -9.00 30.80
N GLU A 150 4.15 -9.19 31.55
CA GLU A 150 4.13 -10.05 32.74
C GLU A 150 4.53 -11.50 32.39
N LYS A 151 3.98 -12.03 31.29
CA LYS A 151 4.30 -13.38 30.82
C LYS A 151 5.75 -13.49 30.34
N VAL A 152 6.23 -12.52 29.56
CA VAL A 152 7.62 -12.47 29.08
C VAL A 152 8.57 -12.48 30.29
N THR A 153 8.33 -11.60 31.26
CA THR A 153 9.13 -11.52 32.49
C THR A 153 9.12 -12.84 33.27
N HIS A 154 7.97 -13.52 33.33
CA HIS A 154 7.86 -14.84 33.97
C HIS A 154 8.71 -15.91 33.25
N PHE A 155 8.70 -15.93 31.92
CA PHE A 155 9.52 -16.86 31.14
C PHE A 155 11.01 -16.54 31.25
N ASP A 156 11.40 -15.27 31.19
CA ASP A 156 12.80 -14.84 31.36
C ASP A 156 13.37 -15.31 32.69
N LYS A 157 12.59 -15.20 33.77
CA LYS A 157 13.00 -15.71 35.09
C LYS A 157 13.24 -17.22 35.07
N LYS A 158 12.37 -18.00 34.42
CA LYS A 158 12.54 -19.46 34.30
C LYS A 158 13.76 -19.83 33.47
N ILE A 159 14.00 -19.12 32.36
CA ILE A 159 15.19 -19.31 31.52
C ILE A 159 16.44 -19.00 32.34
N TYR A 160 16.46 -17.91 33.10
CA TYR A 160 17.58 -17.55 33.96
C TYR A 160 17.88 -18.61 35.03
N GLU A 161 16.85 -19.12 35.72
CA GLU A 161 17.00 -20.20 36.70
C GLU A 161 17.49 -21.51 36.06
N GLY A 162 17.00 -21.85 34.87
CA GLY A 162 17.46 -22.99 34.08
C GLY A 162 18.93 -22.87 33.68
N ASN A 163 19.34 -21.72 33.14
CA ASN A 163 20.73 -21.45 32.77
C ASN A 163 21.68 -21.51 33.98
N LYS A 164 21.25 -21.02 35.14
CA LYS A 164 22.03 -21.15 36.38
C LYS A 164 22.22 -22.61 36.81
N ALA A 165 21.22 -23.47 36.61
CA ALA A 165 21.34 -24.90 36.89
C ALA A 165 22.29 -25.59 35.90
N ILE A 166 22.22 -25.23 34.62
CA ILE A 166 23.14 -25.71 33.57
C ILE A 166 24.59 -25.33 33.89
N ASP A 167 24.85 -24.07 34.27
CA ASP A 167 26.20 -23.61 34.66
C ASP A 167 26.75 -24.42 35.85
N LYS A 168 25.91 -24.72 36.84
CA LYS A 168 26.30 -25.56 37.97
C LYS A 168 26.67 -26.98 37.52
N LEU A 169 25.87 -27.59 36.64
CA LEU A 169 26.14 -28.90 36.08
C LEU A 169 27.45 -28.90 35.29
N ALA A 170 27.66 -27.90 34.42
CA ALA A 170 28.88 -27.75 33.64
C ALA A 170 30.13 -27.68 34.54
N LYS A 171 30.08 -26.89 35.62
CA LYS A 171 31.17 -26.81 36.61
C LYS A 171 31.46 -28.16 37.27
N THR A 172 30.43 -28.90 37.65
CA THR A 172 30.60 -30.25 38.21
C THR A 172 31.17 -31.23 37.19
N THR A 173 30.75 -31.18 35.93
CA THR A 173 31.30 -32.01 34.86
C THR A 173 32.79 -31.77 34.66
N VAL A 174 33.23 -30.50 34.65
CA VAL A 174 34.66 -30.16 34.57
C VAL A 174 35.43 -30.73 35.76
N GLN A 175 34.92 -30.58 36.99
CA GLN A 175 35.57 -31.11 38.20
C GLN A 175 35.72 -32.64 38.18
N ILE A 176 34.70 -33.36 37.72
CA ILE A 176 34.76 -34.83 37.57
C ILE A 176 35.80 -35.20 36.52
N ALA A 177 35.83 -34.47 35.41
CA ALA A 177 36.77 -34.74 34.33
C ALA A 177 38.23 -34.50 34.76
N ASP A 178 38.50 -33.44 35.51
CA ASP A 178 39.82 -33.18 36.12
C ASP A 178 40.21 -34.31 37.08
N SER A 179 39.28 -34.77 37.94
CA SER A 179 39.53 -35.88 38.87
C SER A 179 39.81 -37.21 38.16
N LEU A 180 39.12 -37.49 37.05
CA LEU A 180 39.36 -38.67 36.21
C LEU A 180 40.72 -38.59 35.50
N TYR A 181 41.12 -37.40 35.07
CA TYR A 181 42.44 -37.15 34.51
C TYR A 181 43.52 -37.48 35.54
N ASP A 182 43.45 -36.90 36.74
CA ASP A 182 44.41 -37.16 37.82
C ASP A 182 44.50 -38.66 38.18
N LEU A 183 43.37 -39.35 38.23
CA LEU A 183 43.34 -40.80 38.48
C LEU A 183 44.07 -41.59 37.38
N LYS A 184 43.83 -41.27 36.10
CA LYS A 184 44.48 -41.94 34.97
C LYS A 184 45.99 -41.81 35.05
N TYR A 185 46.51 -40.60 35.24
CA TYR A 185 47.96 -40.36 35.30
C TYR A 185 48.59 -40.93 36.58
N GLY A 186 47.89 -40.88 37.73
CA GLY A 186 48.37 -41.52 38.95
C GLY A 186 48.51 -43.05 38.85
N VAL A 187 47.56 -43.71 38.18
CA VAL A 187 47.66 -45.15 37.87
C VAL A 187 48.82 -45.42 36.92
N GLN A 188 48.96 -44.61 35.87
CA GLN A 188 50.06 -44.73 34.91
C GLN A 188 51.43 -44.64 35.60
N ASP A 189 51.61 -43.66 36.49
CA ASP A 189 52.85 -43.49 37.25
C ASP A 189 53.15 -44.68 38.15
N THR A 190 52.12 -45.23 38.79
CA THR A 190 52.25 -46.43 39.64
C THR A 190 52.70 -47.65 38.82
N VAL A 191 52.10 -47.86 37.65
CA VAL A 191 52.47 -48.93 36.70
C VAL A 191 53.91 -48.73 36.22
N ASN A 192 54.27 -47.51 35.80
CA ASN A 192 55.61 -47.18 35.35
C ASN A 192 56.64 -47.46 36.45
N ASN A 193 56.38 -47.04 37.69
CA ASN A 193 57.25 -47.32 38.84
C ASN A 193 57.41 -48.83 39.10
N LEU A 194 56.35 -49.62 38.95
CA LEU A 194 56.40 -51.07 39.10
C LEU A 194 57.27 -51.72 38.02
N ILE A 195 57.07 -51.31 36.76
CA ILE A 195 57.90 -51.74 35.62
C ILE A 195 59.36 -51.41 35.89
N ASP A 196 59.64 -50.22 36.39
CA ASP A 196 61.00 -49.76 36.70
C ASP A 196 61.67 -50.63 37.79
N ASN A 197 60.92 -50.96 38.85
CA ASN A 197 61.37 -51.83 39.94
C ASN A 197 61.61 -53.27 39.47
N ILE A 198 60.69 -53.83 38.69
CA ILE A 198 60.82 -55.16 38.09
C ILE A 198 62.04 -55.18 37.16
N THR A 199 62.24 -54.14 36.35
CA THR A 199 63.38 -54.02 35.43
C THR A 199 64.70 -53.93 36.20
N LYS A 200 64.76 -53.16 37.29
CA LYS A 200 65.94 -53.10 38.18
C LYS A 200 66.24 -54.45 38.82
N ALA A 201 65.21 -55.15 39.33
CA ALA A 201 65.35 -56.49 39.90
C ALA A 201 65.82 -57.51 38.85
N ALA A 202 65.24 -57.48 37.65
CA ALA A 202 65.64 -58.34 36.53
C ALA A 202 67.08 -58.07 36.07
N LYS A 203 67.52 -56.79 35.99
CA LYS A 203 68.92 -56.42 35.71
C LYS A 203 69.88 -56.98 36.76
N LYS A 204 69.53 -56.94 38.05
CA LYS A 204 70.31 -57.54 39.15
C LYS A 204 70.39 -59.07 39.02
N TRP A 205 69.32 -59.71 38.55
CA TRP A 205 69.25 -61.15 38.32
C TRP A 205 69.98 -61.60 37.04
N LYS A 206 70.12 -60.70 36.05
CA LYS A 206 70.83 -60.93 34.77
C LYS A 206 72.32 -61.22 34.91
N GLY A 207 72.88 -61.11 36.11
CA GLY A 207 74.16 -61.74 36.46
C GLY A 207 74.20 -63.25 36.23
N ASN A 208 73.05 -63.93 36.02
CA ASN A 208 73.00 -65.39 35.88
C ASN A 208 72.15 -66.01 34.74
N ASN A 209 71.41 -65.29 33.86
CA ASN A 209 70.77 -65.92 32.68
C ASN A 209 70.25 -64.92 31.61
N LYS A 210 70.32 -65.30 30.31
CA LYS A 210 69.90 -64.52 29.13
C LYS A 210 68.42 -64.71 28.80
N VAL A 211 67.55 -63.79 29.21
CA VAL A 211 66.18 -63.64 28.68
C VAL A 211 65.92 -62.17 28.31
N LYS A 212 65.23 -61.92 27.19
CA LYS A 212 64.75 -60.58 26.77
C LYS A 212 63.32 -60.39 27.27
N PHE A 213 63.08 -59.31 28.01
CA PHE A 213 61.73 -58.85 28.36
C PHE A 213 61.38 -57.67 27.46
N ASP A 214 60.18 -57.70 26.90
CA ASP A 214 59.55 -56.57 26.24
C ASP A 214 58.70 -55.81 27.28
N SER A 215 58.93 -54.50 27.41
CA SER A 215 58.42 -53.69 28.55
C SER A 215 57.36 -52.66 28.15
N SER A 216 56.88 -52.66 26.91
CA SER A 216 55.85 -51.71 26.48
C SER A 216 54.45 -52.24 26.78
N VAL A 217 53.74 -51.55 27.68
CA VAL A 217 52.28 -51.65 27.82
C VAL A 217 51.69 -50.39 27.20
N GLU A 218 51.05 -50.52 26.04
CA GLU A 218 50.27 -49.44 25.43
C GLU A 218 48.84 -49.44 26.01
N PHE A 219 48.40 -48.27 26.48
CA PHE A 219 47.02 -48.06 26.92
C PHE A 219 46.17 -47.58 25.74
N PRO A 220 44.91 -48.05 25.58
CA PRO A 220 44.07 -47.62 24.48
C PRO A 220 43.60 -46.16 24.67
N GLY A 221 43.74 -45.36 23.60
CA GLY A 221 42.81 -44.31 23.15
C GLY A 221 42.59 -43.07 24.02
N ASP A 222 42.59 -41.91 23.36
CA ASP A 222 42.44 -40.57 23.93
C ASP A 222 41.20 -40.40 24.83
N LEU A 223 41.40 -39.80 26.01
CA LEU A 223 40.30 -39.15 26.72
C LEU A 223 39.97 -37.87 25.94
N VAL A 224 38.69 -37.60 25.74
CA VAL A 224 38.18 -36.36 25.13
C VAL A 224 38.99 -35.15 25.64
N ASN A 225 39.58 -34.40 24.70
CA ASN A 225 40.36 -33.20 25.01
C ASN A 225 39.43 -32.09 25.53
N LEU A 226 39.20 -32.06 26.84
CA LEU A 226 38.28 -31.13 27.50
C LEU A 226 38.70 -29.65 27.42
N LYS A 227 39.87 -29.33 26.85
CA LYS A 227 40.19 -27.95 26.46
C LYS A 227 39.23 -27.42 25.38
N GLU A 228 38.61 -28.30 24.59
CA GLU A 228 37.59 -27.91 23.59
C GLU A 228 36.22 -27.63 24.23
N LEU A 229 35.93 -28.16 25.42
CA LEU A 229 34.65 -27.96 26.12
C LEU A 229 34.57 -26.67 26.95
N LYS A 230 35.66 -25.88 27.03
CA LYS A 230 35.67 -24.57 27.70
C LYS A 230 35.05 -23.44 26.88
N ASN A 231 34.75 -23.66 25.59
CA ASN A 231 34.29 -22.60 24.70
C ASN A 231 32.77 -22.53 24.45
N ASP A 232 31.99 -23.53 24.83
CA ASP A 232 30.58 -23.61 24.37
C ASP A 232 29.52 -23.16 25.39
N ASN A 233 29.89 -22.65 26.57
CA ASN A 233 28.91 -22.27 27.61
C ASN A 233 29.00 -20.80 28.06
N MET A 234 29.28 -19.92 27.10
CA MET A 234 28.90 -18.52 27.13
C MET A 234 28.72 -18.10 25.68
N LEU A 235 27.49 -17.79 25.22
CA LEU A 235 27.28 -17.11 23.94
C LEU A 235 27.81 -15.67 24.06
N SER A 236 29.11 -15.53 24.28
CA SER A 236 29.90 -14.37 23.93
C SER A 236 30.29 -14.63 22.49
N TYR A 237 29.45 -14.23 21.54
CA TYR A 237 29.89 -14.24 20.15
C TYR A 237 31.19 -13.43 20.06
N ASP A 238 32.22 -14.02 19.46
CA ASP A 238 33.51 -13.35 19.30
C ASP A 238 33.31 -12.07 18.49
N CYS A 239 33.72 -10.96 19.10
CA CYS A 239 33.67 -9.64 18.51
C CYS A 239 34.86 -9.43 17.59
N HIS A 240 34.63 -9.33 16.28
CA HIS A 240 35.67 -9.02 15.31
C HIS A 240 35.86 -7.51 15.20
N PHE A 241 36.84 -6.98 15.94
CA PHE A 241 37.16 -5.55 15.92
C PHE A 241 37.76 -5.10 14.59
N TYR A 242 37.18 -4.04 14.03
CA TYR A 242 37.70 -3.32 12.88
C TYR A 242 38.09 -1.91 13.31
N ASN A 243 39.40 -1.66 13.29
CA ASN A 243 39.98 -0.39 13.70
C ASN A 243 40.63 0.28 12.48
N LYS A 244 39.91 1.22 11.86
CA LYS A 244 40.44 2.03 10.76
C LYS A 244 39.87 3.44 10.82
N SER A 245 40.73 4.45 10.69
CA SER A 245 40.33 5.86 10.56
C SER A 245 39.42 6.40 11.70
N ASN A 246 39.73 6.10 12.96
CA ASN A 246 38.94 6.48 14.16
C ASN A 246 37.53 5.88 14.26
N ILE A 247 37.23 4.84 13.48
CA ILE A 247 35.99 4.07 13.60
C ILE A 247 36.33 2.76 14.32
N GLU A 248 35.81 2.58 15.54
CA GLU A 248 35.88 1.33 16.30
C GLU A 248 34.54 0.59 16.12
N LYS A 249 34.48 -0.33 15.15
CA LYS A 249 33.33 -1.22 14.94
C LYS A 249 33.66 -2.64 15.40
N CYS A 250 32.66 -3.32 15.92
CA CYS A 250 32.71 -4.73 16.27
C CYS A 250 31.70 -5.49 15.42
N TYR A 251 32.13 -6.57 14.77
CA TYR A 251 31.22 -7.44 14.02
C TYR A 251 31.04 -8.78 14.71
N ILE A 252 29.79 -9.22 14.79
CA ILE A 252 29.38 -10.51 15.34
C ILE A 252 28.83 -11.35 14.18
N ILE A 253 29.40 -12.53 13.96
CA ILE A 253 28.96 -13.45 12.91
C ILE A 253 28.09 -14.54 13.54
N VAL A 254 26.79 -14.51 13.23
CA VAL A 254 25.83 -15.53 13.65
C VAL A 254 25.63 -16.53 12.50
N LYS A 255 26.02 -17.79 12.72
CA LYS A 255 25.95 -18.85 11.68
C LYS A 255 24.54 -19.46 11.54
N GLU A 256 23.65 -19.23 12.49
CA GLU A 256 22.29 -19.73 12.45
C GLU A 256 21.46 -19.01 11.37
N LYS A 257 20.71 -19.77 10.57
CA LYS A 257 19.90 -19.23 9.47
C LYS A 257 18.55 -18.77 9.99
N LEU A 258 18.34 -17.46 10.03
CA LEU A 258 17.14 -16.81 10.55
C LEU A 258 16.37 -16.06 9.46
N SER A 259 15.08 -15.82 9.69
CA SER A 259 14.31 -14.86 8.88
C SER A 259 14.89 -13.45 9.08
N PHE A 260 14.63 -12.51 8.16
CA PHE A 260 15.17 -11.15 8.27
C PHE A 260 14.80 -10.47 9.60
N LEU A 261 13.54 -10.59 10.02
CA LEU A 261 13.05 -10.01 11.27
C LEU A 261 13.69 -10.68 12.50
N ASP A 262 13.82 -12.01 12.48
CA ASP A 262 14.47 -12.75 13.58
C ASP A 262 15.98 -12.46 13.64
N ALA A 263 16.63 -12.26 12.49
CA ALA A 263 18.04 -11.85 12.42
C ALA A 263 18.24 -10.45 13.01
N GLN A 264 17.36 -9.50 12.70
CA GLN A 264 17.35 -8.17 13.31
C GLN A 264 17.21 -8.26 14.83
N ASN A 265 16.21 -9.00 15.33
CA ASN A 265 16.00 -9.21 16.76
C ASN A 265 17.21 -9.89 17.44
N SER A 266 17.84 -10.84 16.76
CA SER A 266 19.05 -11.52 17.24
C SER A 266 20.25 -10.57 17.37
N CYS A 267 20.45 -9.66 16.40
CA CYS A 267 21.45 -8.60 16.52
C CYS A 267 21.16 -7.67 17.71
N GLU A 268 19.91 -7.26 17.90
CA GLU A 268 19.49 -6.38 19.01
C GLU A 268 19.69 -7.03 20.37
N MET A 269 19.42 -8.34 20.51
CA MET A 269 19.73 -9.11 21.71
C MET A 269 21.23 -9.09 22.06
N ASN A 270 22.10 -8.97 21.06
CA ASN A 270 23.55 -8.82 21.24
C ASN A 270 23.99 -7.35 21.39
N LYS A 271 23.05 -6.42 21.61
CA LYS A 271 23.30 -4.96 21.66
C LYS A 271 23.97 -4.44 20.38
N ALA A 272 23.68 -5.07 19.25
CA ALA A 272 24.17 -4.72 17.92
C ALA A 272 22.99 -4.43 16.98
N SER A 273 23.30 -4.09 15.73
CA SER A 273 22.32 -3.91 14.65
C SER A 273 22.73 -4.73 13.44
N LEU A 274 21.81 -4.96 12.50
CA LEU A 274 22.15 -5.59 11.22
C LEU A 274 23.26 -4.79 10.51
N LEU A 275 24.11 -5.54 9.81
CA LEU A 275 25.32 -5.01 9.20
C LEU A 275 25.03 -3.83 8.26
N SER A 276 25.72 -2.70 8.50
CA SER A 276 25.79 -1.56 7.58
C SER A 276 27.22 -1.37 7.09
N ILE A 277 27.39 -1.46 5.77
CA ILE A 277 28.69 -1.35 5.11
C ILE A 277 28.78 0.05 4.52
N THR A 278 29.83 0.79 4.88
CA THR A 278 30.00 2.21 4.57
C THR A 278 31.21 2.50 3.70
N THR A 279 32.13 1.54 3.54
CA THR A 279 33.35 1.66 2.74
C THR A 279 33.71 0.34 2.07
N ASP A 280 34.43 0.40 0.95
CA ASP A 280 34.90 -0.79 0.25
C ASP A 280 35.90 -1.59 1.12
N GLU A 281 36.72 -0.91 1.92
CA GLU A 281 37.68 -1.60 2.79
C GLU A 281 37.00 -2.30 3.98
N GLU A 282 35.87 -1.77 4.46
CA GLU A 282 35.01 -2.45 5.44
C GLU A 282 34.40 -3.71 4.82
N ASN A 283 33.94 -3.62 3.57
CA ASN A 283 33.41 -4.76 2.83
C ASN A 283 34.47 -5.86 2.66
N ASP A 284 35.68 -5.49 2.26
CA ASP A 284 36.81 -6.42 2.11
C ASP A 284 37.20 -7.08 3.44
N TYR A 285 37.19 -6.31 4.53
CA TYR A 285 37.44 -6.85 5.86
C TYR A 285 36.39 -7.89 6.27
N ILE A 286 35.10 -7.57 6.12
CA ILE A 286 34.01 -8.47 6.51
C ILE A 286 34.02 -9.74 5.65
N THR A 287 34.19 -9.60 4.34
CA THR A 287 34.27 -10.73 3.41
C THR A 287 35.45 -11.65 3.71
N SER A 288 36.56 -11.13 4.25
CA SER A 288 37.68 -11.95 4.73
C SER A 288 37.37 -12.82 5.96
N LYS A 289 36.27 -12.54 6.68
CA LYS A 289 35.85 -13.27 7.90
C LYS A 289 34.75 -14.30 7.66
N ILE A 290 34.15 -14.31 6.48
CA ILE A 290 33.04 -15.21 6.12
C ILE A 290 33.45 -16.13 4.96
N SER A 291 32.82 -17.30 4.88
CA SER A 291 33.04 -18.25 3.78
C SER A 291 32.38 -17.74 2.49
N SER A 292 32.97 -18.04 1.33
CA SER A 292 32.44 -17.61 0.02
C SER A 292 31.05 -18.14 -0.32
N ASP A 293 30.63 -19.23 0.32
CA ASP A 293 29.41 -19.96 -0.02
C ASP A 293 28.21 -19.56 0.87
N ASP A 294 28.42 -18.70 1.86
CA ASP A 294 27.39 -18.26 2.80
C ASP A 294 26.77 -16.91 2.39
N SER A 295 25.47 -16.77 2.60
CA SER A 295 24.73 -15.51 2.40
C SER A 295 24.19 -15.00 3.73
N PHE A 296 24.39 -13.72 4.02
CA PHE A 296 23.99 -13.08 5.27
C PHE A 296 23.04 -11.91 5.01
N TRP A 297 22.11 -11.68 5.95
CA TRP A 297 21.26 -10.48 5.93
C TRP A 297 22.10 -9.23 6.26
N THR A 298 21.81 -8.13 5.56
CA THR A 298 22.38 -6.80 5.83
C THR A 298 21.26 -5.81 6.12
N GLY A 299 21.56 -4.71 6.82
CA GLY A 299 20.60 -3.67 7.19
C GLY A 299 20.18 -2.73 6.05
N GLY A 300 20.60 -2.98 4.81
CA GLY A 300 20.21 -2.18 3.65
C GLY A 300 18.72 -2.33 3.36
N MET A 301 17.99 -1.23 3.33
CA MET A 301 16.58 -1.17 2.92
C MET A 301 16.47 -0.46 1.56
N ARG A 302 15.50 -0.86 0.74
CA ARG A 302 15.23 -0.26 -0.57
C ARG A 302 14.27 0.92 -0.45
#